data_AF-A0A543NV73-F1
#
_entry.id   AF-A0A543NV73-F1
#
_cell.length_a   1.000
_cell.length_b   1.000
_cell.length_c   1.000
_cell.angle_alpha   90.00
_cell.angle_beta   90.00
_cell.angle_gamma   90.00
#
_symmetry.space_group_name_H-M   'P 1'
#
loop_
_entity.id
_entity.type
_entity.pdbx_description
1 polymer ?
#
loop_
_entity_poly.entity_id
_entity_poly.type
_entity_poly.pdbx_seq_one_letter_code
_entity_poly.pdbx_strand_id
1 'polypeptide(L)'
;MSALPVAACPTEAELEFDRQIDALALSGLPEAMELSESCFRACAEPLRDLLPPVPGTSDRIPFVVVFPALPVTPVLETVHTVGGAGFTTMGDDDLARFRPLPELGVPAGPYLLLDIDLGADTFDQPPGEVLPRLTAAGRTPLTIAEGLALLVSDPGVLRSRNCFSVAGSRAGDKRVPAFWVSSRRPRLGWCYQGAPHSWLGTASCAGRRGEPHAISSLAAPVPRG
;
A
#
# COMPACT_ATOMS: atom_id res chain seq x y z
N MET A 1 -40.97 26.06 -8.57
CA MET A 1 -40.67 24.86 -7.77
C MET A 1 -39.25 24.45 -8.11
N SER A 2 -38.28 24.91 -7.33
CA SER A 2 -36.88 24.55 -7.52
C SER A 2 -36.70 23.13 -7.00
N ALA A 3 -36.40 22.18 -7.88
CA ALA A 3 -36.03 20.84 -7.45
C ALA A 3 -34.77 20.96 -6.57
N LEU A 4 -34.90 20.55 -5.31
CA LEU A 4 -33.73 20.34 -4.46
C LEU A 4 -32.85 19.31 -5.16
N PRO A 5 -31.54 19.53 -5.30
CA PRO A 5 -30.65 18.52 -5.85
C PRO A 5 -30.75 17.28 -4.95
N VAL A 6 -31.23 16.18 -5.52
CA VAL A 6 -31.14 14.86 -4.89
C VAL A 6 -29.66 14.61 -4.69
N ALA A 7 -29.20 14.56 -3.43
CA ALA A 7 -27.85 14.13 -3.12
C ALA A 7 -27.65 12.76 -3.79
N ALA A 8 -26.68 12.67 -4.71
CA ALA A 8 -26.36 11.41 -5.34
C ALA A 8 -25.96 10.42 -4.23
N CYS A 9 -26.52 9.21 -4.26
CA CYS A 9 -26.09 8.16 -3.34
C CYS A 9 -24.60 7.86 -3.60
N PRO A 10 -23.79 7.72 -2.54
CA PRO A 10 -22.39 7.36 -2.71
C PRO A 10 -22.28 5.99 -3.39
N THR A 11 -21.33 5.88 -4.31
CA THR A 11 -20.96 4.65 -5.01
C THR A 11 -20.25 3.68 -4.05
N GLU A 12 -20.20 2.39 -4.41
CA GLU A 12 -19.43 1.39 -3.64
C GLU A 12 -17.95 1.77 -3.52
N ALA A 13 -17.38 2.39 -4.56
CA ALA A 13 -16.01 2.87 -4.55
C ALA A 13 -15.79 3.98 -3.52
N GLU A 14 -16.72 4.93 -3.42
CA GLU A 14 -16.65 6.03 -2.45
C GLU A 14 -16.81 5.51 -1.02
N LEU A 15 -17.73 4.57 -0.78
CA LEU A 15 -17.90 3.93 0.52
C LEU A 15 -16.66 3.16 0.95
N GLU A 16 -16.03 2.41 0.03
CA GLU A 16 -14.79 1.70 0.32
C GLU A 16 -13.63 2.68 0.55
N PHE A 17 -13.56 3.78 -0.21
CA PHE A 17 -12.58 4.84 -0.01
C PHE A 17 -12.71 5.44 1.40
N ASP A 18 -13.93 5.83 1.81
CA ASP A 18 -14.18 6.39 3.14
C ASP A 18 -13.77 5.43 4.25
N ARG A 19 -14.11 4.15 4.11
CA ARG A 19 -13.74 3.09 5.04
C ARG A 19 -12.21 2.93 5.18
N GLN A 20 -11.47 3.02 4.07
CA GLN A 20 -10.01 2.96 4.08
C GLN A 20 -9.40 4.20 4.75
N ILE A 21 -9.91 5.39 4.47
CA ILE A 21 -9.47 6.63 5.13
C ILE A 21 -9.73 6.57 6.64
N ASP A 22 -10.88 6.07 7.07
CA ASP A 22 -11.20 5.88 8.49
C ASP A 22 -10.22 4.91 9.15
N ALA A 23 -9.92 3.78 8.51
CA ALA A 23 -8.95 2.80 9.03
C ALA A 23 -7.54 3.40 9.16
N LEU A 24 -7.10 4.19 8.17
CA LEU A 24 -5.82 4.89 8.22
C LEU A 24 -5.80 5.97 9.32
N ALA A 25 -6.86 6.74 9.49
CA ALA A 25 -6.98 7.73 10.56
C ALA A 25 -6.87 7.07 11.95
N LEU A 26 -7.59 5.96 12.15
CA LEU A 26 -7.57 5.20 13.41
C LEU A 26 -6.23 4.54 13.72
N SER A 27 -5.33 4.42 12.74
CA SER A 27 -3.97 3.89 12.96
C SER A 27 -3.01 4.88 13.64
N GLY A 28 -3.45 6.12 13.90
CA GLY A 28 -2.60 7.19 14.44
C GLY A 28 -1.69 7.83 13.38
N LEU A 29 -1.97 7.56 12.09
CA LEU A 29 -1.23 8.13 10.97
C LEU A 29 -1.32 9.66 10.89
N PRO A 30 -2.49 10.32 11.13
CA PRO A 30 -2.56 11.78 11.14
C PRO A 30 -1.57 12.40 12.13
N GLU A 31 -1.52 11.89 13.36
CA GLU A 31 -0.62 12.36 14.41
C GLU A 31 0.85 12.14 14.05
N ALA A 32 1.17 10.98 13.48
CA ALA A 32 2.53 10.69 13.03
C ALA A 32 3.00 11.58 11.86
N MET A 33 2.06 12.11 11.08
CA MET A 33 2.33 13.09 10.03
C MET A 33 2.28 14.54 10.54
N GLU A 34 2.07 14.75 11.83
CA GLU A 34 1.89 16.07 12.45
C GLU A 34 0.70 16.86 11.86
N LEU A 35 -0.36 16.14 11.47
CA LEU A 35 -1.58 16.71 10.90
C LEU A 35 -2.76 16.53 11.86
N SER A 36 -3.72 17.47 11.79
CA SER A 36 -5.07 17.17 12.30
C SER A 36 -5.73 16.12 11.40
N GLU A 37 -6.68 15.36 11.95
CA GLU A 37 -7.46 14.40 11.17
C GLU A 37 -8.17 15.07 9.97
N SER A 38 -8.67 16.30 10.15
CA SER A 38 -9.30 17.05 9.05
C SER A 38 -8.32 17.39 7.93
N CYS A 39 -7.09 17.80 8.24
CA CYS A 39 -6.04 18.04 7.25
C CYS A 39 -5.61 16.75 6.55
N PHE A 40 -5.47 15.65 7.30
CA PHE A 40 -5.17 14.33 6.76
C PHE A 40 -6.21 13.88 5.73
N ARG A 41 -7.50 13.99 6.06
CA ARG A 41 -8.61 13.66 5.16
C ARG A 41 -8.60 14.55 3.92
N ALA A 42 -8.35 15.86 4.08
CA ALA A 42 -8.24 16.80 2.98
C ALA A 42 -7.10 16.47 2.00
N CYS A 43 -6.00 15.88 2.46
CA CYS A 43 -4.91 15.43 1.58
C CYS A 43 -5.33 14.27 0.65
N ALA A 44 -6.29 13.44 1.07
CA ALA A 44 -6.77 12.32 0.26
C ALA A 44 -7.94 12.69 -0.65
N GLU A 45 -8.67 13.76 -0.36
CA GLU A 45 -9.88 14.16 -1.08
C GLU A 45 -9.73 14.22 -2.61
N PRO A 46 -8.63 14.75 -3.19
CA PRO A 46 -8.43 14.75 -4.65
C PRO A 46 -8.41 13.35 -5.28
N LEU A 47 -8.13 12.29 -4.51
CA LEU A 47 -8.13 10.92 -5.02
C LEU A 47 -9.53 10.40 -5.35
N ARG A 48 -10.61 11.04 -4.87
CA ARG A 48 -11.99 10.63 -5.19
C ARG A 48 -12.28 10.66 -6.68
N ASP A 49 -11.73 11.64 -7.39
CA ASP A 49 -11.89 11.78 -8.85
C ASP A 49 -11.14 10.69 -9.64
N LEU A 50 -10.25 9.93 -8.96
CA LEU A 50 -9.42 8.89 -9.54
C LEU A 50 -9.91 7.47 -9.22
N LEU A 51 -11.01 7.33 -8.46
CA LEU A 51 -11.51 6.04 -8.01
C LEU A 51 -11.84 5.13 -9.20
N PRO A 52 -11.32 3.89 -9.22
CA PRO A 52 -11.72 2.94 -10.23
C PRO A 52 -13.16 2.48 -9.98
N PRO A 53 -13.87 2.01 -11.02
CA PRO A 53 -15.06 1.22 -10.78
C PRO A 53 -14.68 0.00 -9.94
N VAL A 54 -15.44 -0.29 -8.88
CA VAL A 54 -15.30 -1.53 -8.12
C VAL A 54 -15.97 -2.62 -8.94
N PRO A 55 -15.22 -3.53 -9.59
CA PRO A 55 -15.84 -4.67 -10.23
C PRO A 55 -16.45 -5.57 -9.15
N GLY A 56 -17.53 -6.28 -9.48
CA GLY A 56 -18.05 -7.36 -8.63
C GLY A 56 -16.99 -8.44 -8.35
N THR A 57 -17.37 -9.47 -7.58
CA THR A 57 -16.50 -10.56 -7.08
C THR A 57 -15.29 -10.86 -7.98
N SER A 58 -14.15 -10.28 -7.62
CA SER A 58 -12.84 -10.51 -8.21
C SER A 58 -11.90 -11.00 -7.11
N ASP A 59 -10.91 -11.81 -7.48
CA ASP A 59 -9.87 -12.22 -6.55
C ASP A 59 -8.83 -11.12 -6.28
N ARG A 60 -8.87 -10.05 -7.06
CA ARG A 60 -8.01 -8.88 -6.91
C ARG A 60 -8.69 -7.80 -6.09
N ILE A 61 -7.87 -7.05 -5.37
CA ILE A 61 -8.32 -5.89 -4.59
C ILE A 61 -8.33 -4.68 -5.54
N PRO A 62 -9.48 -4.04 -5.80
CA PRO A 62 -9.59 -3.00 -6.84
C PRO A 62 -8.70 -1.79 -6.59
N PHE A 63 -8.66 -1.32 -5.34
CA PHE A 63 -7.72 -0.27 -4.92
C PHE A 63 -7.45 -0.26 -3.42
N VAL A 64 -6.34 0.37 -3.04
CA VAL A 64 -6.01 0.79 -1.67
C VAL A 64 -5.48 2.23 -1.68
N VAL A 65 -5.92 3.05 -0.73
CA VAL A 65 -5.34 4.39 -0.47
C VAL A 65 -4.02 4.23 0.27
N VAL A 66 -2.96 4.84 -0.25
CA VAL A 66 -1.61 4.75 0.33
C VAL A 66 -1.06 6.13 0.63
N PHE A 67 -0.54 6.29 1.84
CA PHE A 67 0.31 7.40 2.24
C PHE A 67 1.77 6.90 2.28
N PRO A 68 2.68 7.43 1.45
CA PRO A 68 4.03 6.87 1.28
C PRO A 68 4.93 7.03 2.53
N ALA A 69 4.68 8.04 3.36
CA ALA A 69 5.49 8.38 4.53
C ALA A 69 4.96 7.75 5.84
N LEU A 70 4.56 6.48 5.78
CA LEU A 70 3.89 5.79 6.89
C LEU A 70 4.91 5.18 7.88
N PRO A 71 4.81 5.47 9.19
CA PRO A 71 5.71 4.88 10.19
C PRO A 71 5.38 3.40 10.40
N VAL A 72 6.25 2.52 9.91
CA VAL A 72 5.95 1.09 9.76
C VAL A 72 5.60 0.41 11.07
N THR A 73 6.41 0.55 12.12
CA THR A 73 6.20 -0.17 13.39
C THR A 73 4.94 0.29 14.12
N PRO A 74 4.72 1.60 14.38
CA PRO A 74 3.50 2.06 15.07
C PRO A 74 2.23 1.65 14.34
N VAL A 75 2.19 1.77 13.01
CA VAL A 75 0.99 1.40 12.23
C VAL A 75 0.79 -0.11 12.17
N LEU A 76 1.86 -0.91 12.09
CA LEU A 76 1.72 -2.36 12.14
C LEU A 76 1.13 -2.84 13.47
N GLU A 77 1.46 -2.17 14.57
CA GLU A 77 0.90 -2.47 15.91
C GLU A 77 -0.60 -2.18 16.02
N THR A 78 -1.16 -1.31 15.17
CA THR A 78 -2.61 -1.06 15.11
C THR A 78 -3.37 -2.09 14.26
N VAL A 79 -2.66 -2.94 13.50
CA VAL A 79 -3.30 -4.00 12.72
C VAL A 79 -3.59 -5.19 13.63
N HIS A 80 -4.85 -5.38 13.99
CA HIS A 80 -5.26 -6.44 14.90
C HIS A 80 -5.87 -7.65 14.17
N THR A 81 -5.55 -8.83 14.68
CA THR A 81 -6.22 -10.09 14.31
C THR A 81 -6.64 -10.86 15.56
N VAL A 82 -7.24 -12.05 15.41
CA VAL A 82 -7.67 -12.87 16.57
C VAL A 82 -6.52 -13.19 17.52
N GLY A 83 -5.26 -13.24 17.04
CA GLY A 83 -4.09 -13.47 17.90
C GLY A 83 -3.52 -12.22 18.56
N GLY A 84 -3.99 -11.01 18.21
CA GLY A 84 -3.48 -9.73 18.72
C GLY A 84 -2.92 -8.80 17.63
N ALA A 85 -2.18 -7.79 18.10
CA ALA A 85 -1.52 -6.75 17.31
C ALA A 85 -0.45 -7.31 16.37
N GLY A 86 -0.24 -6.61 15.24
CA GLY A 86 0.86 -6.86 14.34
C GLY A 86 2.21 -6.56 14.99
N PHE A 87 3.26 -7.22 14.51
CA PHE A 87 4.60 -7.02 15.06
C PHE A 87 5.69 -7.27 14.02
N THR A 88 6.89 -6.78 14.30
CA THR A 88 8.10 -7.14 13.58
C THR A 88 9.24 -7.42 14.54
N THR A 89 10.23 -8.17 14.08
CA THR A 89 11.51 -8.38 14.79
C THR A 89 12.65 -7.61 14.12
N MET A 90 12.36 -6.86 13.05
CA MET A 90 13.33 -5.97 12.41
C MET A 90 13.40 -4.69 13.25
N GLY A 91 14.61 -4.24 13.57
CA GLY A 91 14.81 -2.93 14.21
C GLY A 91 14.56 -1.79 13.24
N ASP A 92 14.39 -0.58 13.76
CA ASP A 92 14.08 0.62 12.96
C ASP A 92 15.15 0.90 11.90
N ASP A 93 16.44 0.70 12.22
CA ASP A 93 17.54 0.82 11.25
C ASP A 93 17.44 -0.20 10.12
N ASP A 94 16.99 -1.42 10.41
CA ASP A 94 16.84 -2.46 9.39
C ASP A 94 15.64 -2.18 8.48
N LEU A 95 14.52 -1.74 9.07
CA LEU A 95 13.35 -1.24 8.33
C LEU A 95 13.73 -0.06 7.44
N ALA A 96 14.53 0.88 7.96
CA ALA A 96 15.00 2.05 7.21
C ALA A 96 15.91 1.69 6.03
N ARG A 97 16.47 0.48 5.96
CA ARG A 97 17.24 0.08 4.77
C ARG A 97 16.34 -0.30 3.62
N PHE A 98 15.13 -0.80 3.88
CA PHE A 98 14.19 -1.16 2.82
C PHE A 98 13.58 0.09 2.20
N ARG A 99 14.08 0.47 1.01
CA ARG A 99 13.58 1.60 0.24
C ARG A 99 12.84 1.12 -1.00
N PRO A 100 11.80 1.86 -1.46
CA PRO A 100 11.17 1.59 -2.74
C PRO A 100 12.21 1.55 -3.87
N LEU A 101 12.04 0.61 -4.79
CA LEU A 101 12.79 0.57 -6.03
C LEU A 101 12.55 1.86 -6.84
N PRO A 102 13.60 2.59 -7.27
CA PRO A 102 13.45 3.87 -7.97
C PRO A 102 12.55 3.81 -9.21
N GLU A 103 12.61 2.69 -9.95
CA GLU A 103 11.83 2.43 -11.17
C GLU A 103 10.32 2.33 -10.93
N LEU A 104 9.87 2.19 -9.67
CA LEU A 104 8.43 2.13 -9.34
C LEU A 104 7.74 3.48 -9.44
N GLY A 105 8.50 4.58 -9.42
CA GLY A 105 7.95 5.94 -9.49
C GLY A 105 6.88 6.21 -8.42
N VAL A 106 7.13 5.79 -7.18
CA VAL A 106 6.17 5.95 -6.07
C VAL A 106 5.84 7.43 -5.88
N PRO A 107 4.56 7.84 -5.93
CA PRO A 107 4.17 9.22 -5.72
C PRO A 107 4.63 9.74 -4.34
N ALA A 108 4.99 11.02 -4.28
CA ALA A 108 5.42 11.66 -3.03
C ALA A 108 4.24 12.00 -2.09
N GLY A 109 3.06 12.26 -2.67
CA GLY A 109 1.81 12.48 -1.94
C GLY A 109 0.96 11.21 -1.86
N PRO A 110 -0.25 11.29 -1.27
CA PRO A 110 -1.21 10.19 -1.25
C PRO A 110 -1.57 9.72 -2.65
N TYR A 111 -1.82 8.42 -2.81
CA TYR A 111 -2.19 7.83 -4.09
C TYR A 111 -3.06 6.59 -3.93
N LEU A 112 -3.74 6.22 -5.01
CA LEU A 112 -4.44 4.94 -5.16
C LEU A 112 -3.47 3.90 -5.73
N LEU A 113 -3.32 2.78 -5.02
CA LEU A 113 -2.70 1.56 -5.53
C LEU A 113 -3.79 0.71 -6.18
N LEU A 114 -3.64 0.33 -7.44
CA LEU A 114 -4.73 -0.23 -8.25
C LEU A 114 -4.53 -1.69 -8.63
N ASP A 115 -5.64 -2.42 -8.69
CA ASP A 115 -5.73 -3.82 -9.13
C ASP A 115 -4.64 -4.67 -8.47
N ILE A 116 -4.73 -4.84 -7.15
CA ILE A 116 -3.71 -5.52 -6.36
C ILE A 116 -3.94 -7.02 -6.41
N ASP A 117 -2.87 -7.74 -6.67
CA ASP A 117 -2.80 -9.19 -6.66
C ASP A 117 -1.77 -9.62 -5.61
N LEU A 118 -2.14 -10.55 -4.73
CA LEU A 118 -1.24 -11.05 -3.67
C LEU A 118 -0.32 -12.16 -4.16
N GLY A 119 -0.46 -12.60 -5.41
CA GLY A 119 0.46 -13.50 -6.10
C GLY A 119 0.29 -14.96 -5.70
N ALA A 120 -0.95 -15.43 -5.54
CA ALA A 120 -1.24 -16.84 -5.21
C ALA A 120 -0.69 -17.82 -6.28
N ASP A 121 -0.64 -17.38 -7.55
CA ASP A 121 -0.07 -18.09 -8.69
C ASP A 121 1.47 -18.14 -8.68
N THR A 122 2.10 -17.41 -7.76
CA THR A 122 3.55 -17.30 -7.62
C THR A 122 4.11 -18.16 -6.47
N PHE A 123 3.27 -18.98 -5.85
CA PHE A 123 3.71 -19.96 -4.86
C PHE A 123 4.76 -20.91 -5.42
N ASP A 124 5.61 -21.39 -4.50
CA ASP A 124 6.75 -22.27 -4.79
C ASP A 124 7.79 -21.67 -5.76
N GLN A 125 7.70 -20.37 -6.05
CA GLN A 125 8.66 -19.66 -6.88
C GLN A 125 9.46 -18.66 -6.03
N PRO A 126 10.78 -18.54 -6.24
CA PRO A 126 11.57 -17.50 -5.62
C PRO A 126 11.10 -16.10 -6.07
N PRO A 127 10.95 -15.12 -5.16
CA PRO A 127 10.53 -13.76 -5.53
C PRO A 127 11.39 -13.15 -6.64
N GLY A 128 12.70 -13.43 -6.65
CA GLY A 128 13.61 -12.94 -7.69
C GLY A 128 13.28 -13.44 -9.11
N GLU A 129 12.71 -14.64 -9.25
CA GLU A 129 12.30 -15.21 -10.54
C GLU A 129 10.93 -14.72 -10.99
N VAL A 130 10.10 -14.29 -10.04
CA VAL A 130 8.75 -13.78 -10.28
C VAL A 130 8.79 -12.34 -10.82
N LEU A 131 9.72 -11.52 -10.34
CA LEU A 131 9.80 -10.10 -10.72
C LEU A 131 9.82 -9.84 -12.24
N PRO A 132 10.66 -10.53 -13.05
CA PRO A 132 10.63 -10.34 -14.51
C PRO A 132 9.29 -10.70 -15.15
N ARG A 133 8.58 -11.71 -14.61
CA ARG A 133 7.26 -12.13 -15.12
C ARG A 133 6.20 -11.08 -14.82
N LEU A 134 6.23 -10.48 -13.62
CA LEU A 134 5.37 -9.36 -13.26
C LEU A 134 5.60 -8.17 -14.19
N THR A 135 6.85 -7.81 -14.43
CA THR A 135 7.21 -6.73 -15.37
C THR A 135 6.72 -7.02 -16.78
N ALA A 136 6.90 -8.26 -17.28
CA ALA A 136 6.40 -8.68 -18.59
C ALA A 136 4.86 -8.62 -18.68
N ALA A 137 4.16 -8.81 -17.56
CA ALA A 137 2.71 -8.64 -17.45
C ALA A 137 2.27 -7.18 -17.24
N GLY A 138 3.19 -6.21 -17.28
CA GLY A 138 2.91 -4.79 -17.05
C GLY A 138 2.59 -4.45 -15.59
N ARG A 139 2.96 -5.32 -14.65
CA ARG A 139 2.70 -5.17 -13.21
C ARG A 139 3.97 -4.81 -12.48
N THR A 140 3.82 -4.17 -11.33
CA THR A 140 4.95 -3.80 -10.47
C THR A 140 4.77 -4.37 -9.06
N PRO A 141 5.86 -4.76 -8.37
CA PRO A 141 5.75 -5.29 -7.02
C PRO A 141 5.36 -4.20 -6.01
N LEU A 142 4.76 -4.62 -4.90
CA LEU A 142 4.37 -3.72 -3.82
C LEU A 142 5.56 -3.28 -2.95
N THR A 143 5.44 -2.11 -2.33
CA THR A 143 6.35 -1.61 -1.27
C THR A 143 5.87 -1.99 0.13
N ILE A 144 6.71 -1.79 1.17
CA ILE A 144 6.28 -1.98 2.56
C ILE A 144 5.11 -1.06 2.92
N ALA A 145 5.18 0.21 2.53
CA ALA A 145 4.11 1.18 2.80
C ALA A 145 2.78 0.75 2.15
N GLU A 146 2.83 0.26 0.92
CA GLU A 146 1.67 -0.25 0.19
C GLU A 146 1.08 -1.52 0.83
N GLY A 147 1.94 -2.49 1.17
CA GLY A 147 1.49 -3.70 1.85
C GLY A 147 0.89 -3.41 3.23
N LEU A 148 1.46 -2.44 3.96
CA LEU A 148 0.94 -2.04 5.26
C LEU A 148 -0.38 -1.26 5.15
N ALA A 149 -0.52 -0.35 4.19
CA ALA A 149 -1.78 0.34 3.91
C ALA A 149 -2.90 -0.66 3.56
N LEU A 150 -2.57 -1.72 2.80
CA LEU A 150 -3.49 -2.82 2.55
C LEU A 150 -3.90 -3.54 3.84
N LEU A 151 -2.96 -3.83 4.74
CA LEU A 151 -3.26 -4.49 6.02
C LEU A 151 -4.07 -3.64 6.98
N VAL A 152 -3.84 -2.33 7.02
CA VAL A 152 -4.65 -1.39 7.80
C VAL A 152 -6.08 -1.37 7.25
N SER A 153 -6.21 -1.33 5.92
CA SER A 153 -7.49 -1.33 5.23
C SER A 153 -8.24 -2.64 5.43
N ASP A 154 -7.62 -3.79 5.23
CA ASP A 154 -8.25 -5.10 5.41
C ASP A 154 -7.28 -6.09 6.07
N PRO A 155 -7.29 -6.20 7.41
CA PRO A 155 -6.47 -7.20 8.11
C PRO A 155 -6.84 -8.65 7.75
N GLY A 156 -8.01 -8.87 7.15
CA GLY A 156 -8.53 -10.16 6.71
C GLY A 156 -7.75 -10.77 5.55
N VAL A 157 -7.05 -9.97 4.73
CA VAL A 157 -6.29 -10.45 3.57
C VAL A 157 -5.24 -11.51 3.92
N LEU A 158 -4.65 -11.43 5.11
CA LEU A 158 -3.67 -12.42 5.60
C LEU A 158 -4.28 -13.78 5.94
N ARG A 159 -5.60 -13.85 6.16
CA ARG A 159 -6.32 -15.09 6.49
C ARG A 159 -6.98 -15.71 5.28
N SER A 160 -7.53 -14.87 4.40
CA SER A 160 -8.31 -15.31 3.23
C SER A 160 -7.46 -15.53 2.00
N ARG A 161 -6.35 -14.78 1.85
CA ARG A 161 -5.63 -14.66 0.57
C ARG A 161 -4.10 -14.72 0.71
N ASN A 162 -3.61 -15.52 1.67
CA ASN A 162 -2.20 -15.92 1.82
C ASN A 162 -1.29 -14.94 2.58
N CYS A 163 -0.01 -15.31 2.65
CA CYS A 163 1.08 -14.40 3.00
C CYS A 163 1.67 -13.84 1.70
N PHE A 164 2.20 -12.63 1.73
CA PHE A 164 2.76 -12.02 0.52
C PHE A 164 4.04 -11.25 0.79
N SER A 165 4.93 -11.29 -0.20
CA SER A 165 6.15 -10.51 -0.25
C SER A 165 5.91 -9.19 -0.98
N VAL A 166 6.58 -8.14 -0.50
CA VAL A 166 6.53 -6.78 -1.05
C VAL A 166 7.89 -6.45 -1.65
N ALA A 167 8.19 -7.13 -2.77
CA ALA A 167 9.49 -7.10 -3.43
C ALA A 167 9.86 -5.74 -4.06
N GLY A 168 8.96 -4.76 -4.02
CA GLY A 168 9.21 -3.39 -4.42
C GLY A 168 10.02 -2.60 -3.38
N SER A 169 10.24 -3.13 -2.17
CA SER A 169 11.13 -2.54 -1.17
C SER A 169 12.41 -3.37 -0.97
N ARG A 170 13.57 -2.73 -1.08
CA ARG A 170 14.88 -3.42 -1.13
C ARG A 170 15.90 -2.75 -0.22
N ALA A 171 16.71 -3.57 0.45
CA ALA A 171 17.78 -3.14 1.36
C ALA A 171 19.20 -3.18 0.73
N GLY A 172 19.27 -3.44 -0.58
CA GLY A 172 20.54 -3.64 -1.30
C GLY A 172 21.18 -5.03 -1.08
N ASP A 173 20.48 -5.94 -0.41
CA ASP A 173 20.91 -7.31 -0.17
C ASP A 173 19.89 -8.34 -0.68
N LYS A 174 20.05 -9.61 -0.31
CA LYS A 174 19.19 -10.72 -0.79
C LYS A 174 17.83 -10.79 -0.09
N ARG A 175 17.54 -9.94 0.90
CA ARG A 175 16.31 -9.98 1.69
C ARG A 175 15.16 -9.31 0.94
N VAL A 176 13.98 -9.90 1.04
CA VAL A 176 12.72 -9.40 0.48
C VAL A 176 11.73 -9.27 1.63
N PRO A 177 11.16 -8.09 1.91
CA PRO A 177 10.18 -7.95 2.97
C PRO A 177 8.90 -8.71 2.65
N ALA A 178 8.24 -9.20 3.69
CA ALA A 178 7.01 -9.98 3.56
C ALA A 178 6.09 -9.80 4.78
N PHE A 179 4.79 -9.93 4.52
CA PHE A 179 3.74 -9.97 5.53
C PHE A 179 3.14 -11.38 5.60
N TRP A 180 3.02 -11.91 6.82
CA TRP A 180 2.43 -13.22 7.07
C TRP A 180 1.78 -13.31 8.44
N VAL A 181 1.05 -14.41 8.69
CA VAL A 181 0.53 -14.70 10.03
C VAL A 181 1.55 -15.52 10.82
N SER A 182 1.97 -15.01 11.98
CA SER A 182 2.85 -15.71 12.93
C SER A 182 2.18 -15.76 14.30
N SER A 183 1.97 -16.96 14.84
CA SER A 183 1.23 -17.16 16.10
C SER A 183 -0.13 -16.45 16.12
N ARG A 184 -0.88 -16.55 15.01
CA ARG A 184 -2.18 -15.90 14.78
C ARG A 184 -2.16 -14.37 14.76
N ARG A 185 -0.98 -13.72 14.70
CA ARG A 185 -0.79 -12.26 14.59
C ARG A 185 -0.17 -11.88 13.24
N PRO A 186 -0.44 -10.67 12.70
CA PRO A 186 0.30 -10.16 11.55
C PRO A 186 1.77 -10.02 11.91
N ARG A 187 2.64 -10.41 10.99
CA ARG A 187 4.08 -10.23 11.12
C ARG A 187 4.63 -9.60 9.86
N LEU A 188 5.42 -8.55 10.04
CA LEU A 188 6.34 -8.07 9.02
C LEU A 188 7.74 -8.64 9.31
N GLY A 189 8.38 -9.18 8.28
CA GLY A 189 9.77 -9.62 8.32
C GLY A 189 10.29 -9.77 6.90
N TRP A 190 11.20 -10.70 6.67
CA TRP A 190 11.78 -10.91 5.35
C TRP A 190 12.01 -12.40 5.03
N CYS A 191 12.06 -12.69 3.73
CA CYS A 191 12.53 -13.95 3.16
C CYS A 191 13.74 -13.70 2.24
N TYR A 192 14.40 -14.77 1.81
CA TYR A 192 15.48 -14.67 0.83
C TYR A 192 14.92 -14.69 -0.60
N GLN A 193 15.37 -13.78 -1.45
CA GLN A 193 14.88 -13.64 -2.84
C GLN A 193 14.99 -14.91 -3.70
N GLY A 194 15.92 -15.82 -3.35
CA GLY A 194 16.20 -17.07 -4.07
C GLY A 194 15.57 -18.30 -3.41
N ALA A 195 14.82 -18.13 -2.32
CA ALA A 195 14.17 -19.24 -1.63
C ALA A 195 12.71 -19.35 -2.11
N PRO A 196 12.29 -20.51 -2.63
CA PRO A 196 10.88 -20.76 -2.90
C PRO A 196 10.13 -20.94 -1.58
N HIS A 197 8.87 -20.51 -1.56
CA HIS A 197 7.98 -20.62 -0.42
C HIS A 197 6.60 -21.07 -0.89
N SER A 198 6.08 -22.15 -0.30
CA SER A 198 4.77 -22.72 -0.68
C SER A 198 3.56 -21.91 -0.21
N TRP A 199 3.79 -20.88 0.60
CA TRP A 199 2.75 -20.10 1.29
C TRP A 199 2.89 -18.58 1.10
N LEU A 200 3.91 -18.14 0.35
CA LEU A 200 4.26 -16.73 0.19
C LEU A 200 4.19 -16.34 -1.29
N GLY A 201 3.19 -15.53 -1.63
CA GLY A 201 3.08 -14.94 -2.96
C GLY A 201 3.97 -13.71 -3.13
N THR A 202 4.18 -13.25 -4.36
CA THR A 202 4.80 -11.95 -4.66
C THR A 202 3.72 -10.97 -5.04
N ALA A 203 3.41 -10.03 -4.14
CA ALA A 203 2.33 -9.09 -4.36
C ALA A 203 2.70 -8.07 -5.46
N SER A 204 1.73 -7.76 -6.31
CA SER A 204 1.89 -6.82 -7.42
C SER A 204 0.63 -5.99 -7.67
N CYS A 205 0.79 -4.82 -8.28
CA CYS A 205 -0.29 -3.92 -8.67
C CYS A 205 -0.20 -3.58 -10.16
N ALA A 206 -1.33 -3.15 -10.74
CA ALA A 206 -1.37 -2.63 -12.10
C ALA A 206 -0.92 -1.17 -12.20
N GLY A 207 -0.98 -0.39 -11.11
CA GLY A 207 -0.51 1.00 -11.14
C GLY A 207 -0.66 1.76 -9.83
N ARG A 208 -0.03 2.94 -9.81
CA ARG A 208 -0.11 3.95 -8.75
C ARG A 208 -0.68 5.22 -9.37
N ARG A 209 -1.80 5.72 -8.85
CA ARG A 209 -2.44 6.95 -9.32
C ARG A 209 -2.60 7.92 -8.17
N GLY A 210 -1.76 8.95 -8.15
CA GLY A 210 -1.93 10.11 -7.28
C GLY A 210 -2.09 11.36 -8.13
N GLU A 211 -2.36 12.48 -7.49
CA GLU A 211 -2.23 13.76 -8.19
C GLU A 211 -0.77 14.03 -8.52
N PRO A 212 -0.48 14.65 -9.68
CA PRO A 212 0.83 15.22 -9.93
C PRO A 212 1.12 16.24 -8.83
N HIS A 213 2.11 15.98 -8.00
CA HIS A 213 2.54 16.97 -7.02
C HIS A 213 3.10 18.16 -7.80
N ALA A 214 2.40 19.30 -7.76
CA ALA A 214 2.81 20.54 -8.40
C ALA A 214 3.99 21.17 -7.65
N ILE A 215 5.17 20.54 -7.68
CA ILE A 215 6.42 21.17 -7.28
C ILE A 215 7.51 20.80 -8.29
N SER A 216 7.60 21.58 -9.38
CA SER A 216 8.84 22.25 -9.80
C SER A 216 8.59 23.11 -11.04
N SER A 217 8.06 24.33 -10.85
CA SER A 217 8.12 25.42 -11.85
C SER A 217 8.71 26.71 -11.25
N LEU A 218 9.27 26.67 -10.04
CA LEU A 218 9.96 27.80 -9.41
C LEU A 218 11.47 27.54 -9.35
N ALA A 219 12.05 27.32 -10.53
CA ALA A 219 13.50 27.38 -10.73
C ALA A 219 13.82 27.87 -12.15
N ALA A 220 13.28 29.03 -12.52
CA ALA A 220 13.86 29.84 -13.58
C ALA A 220 14.59 31.01 -12.92
N PRO A 221 15.93 31.11 -13.04
CA PRO A 221 16.63 32.28 -12.56
C PRO A 221 16.24 33.49 -13.43
N VAL A 222 15.80 34.56 -12.77
CA VAL A 222 15.61 35.87 -13.38
C VAL A 222 16.95 36.31 -14.00
N PRO A 223 17.02 36.67 -15.30
CA PRO A 223 18.25 37.15 -15.89
C PRO A 223 18.60 38.51 -15.27
N ARG A 224 19.79 38.64 -14.69
CA ARG A 224 20.32 39.95 -14.27
C ARG A 224 20.68 40.74 -15.52
N GLY A 225 20.04 41.88 -15.70
CA GLY A 225 20.50 42.95 -16.59
C GLY A 225 21.72 43.66 -16.04
#